data_AF-A0A9R0P589-F1
#
_entry.id   AF-A0A9R0P589-F1
#
_cell.length_a   1.000
_cell.length_b   1.000
_cell.length_c   1.000
_cell.angle_alpha   90.00
_cell.angle_beta   90.00
_cell.angle_gamma   90.00
#
_symmetry.space_group_name_H-M   'P 1'
#
loop_
_entity.id
_entity.type
_entity.pdbx_description
1 polymer ?
#
loop_
_entity_poly.entity_id
_entity_poly.type
_entity_poly.pdbx_seq_one_letter_code
_entity_poly.pdbx_strand_id
1 'polypeptide(L)' 'MIKAQLKISGGWRTRHGAHAWLRVRGYISTARKNGLHIIAALRDAITGNPWLPTTIEMA' A
#
# COMPACT_ATOMS: atom_id res chain seq x y z
N MET A 1 21.18 6.13 -30.96
CA MET A 1 21.68 5.84 -29.59
C MET A 1 20.47 5.80 -28.67
N ILE A 2 20.03 4.60 -28.26
CA ILE A 2 18.92 4.45 -27.30
C ILE A 2 19.52 4.43 -25.90
N LYS A 3 19.11 5.39 -25.07
CA LYS A 3 19.44 5.41 -23.65
C LYS A 3 18.67 4.26 -23.00
N ALA A 4 19.34 3.13 -22.74
CA ALA A 4 18.75 2.05 -21.96
C ALA A 4 18.50 2.60 -20.54
N GLN A 5 17.28 3.06 -20.25
CA GLN A 5 16.86 3.26 -18.87
C GLN A 5 16.88 1.89 -18.22
N LEU A 6 17.91 1.61 -17.42
CA LEU A 6 17.88 0.48 -16.51
C LEU A 6 16.59 0.63 -15.70
N LYS A 7 15.68 -0.34 -15.79
CA LYS A 7 14.43 -0.31 -15.03
C LYS A 7 14.78 -0.49 -13.56
N ILE A 8 15.07 0.62 -12.89
CA ILE A 8 15.38 0.72 -11.45
C ILE A 8 14.13 0.54 -10.59
N SER A 9 12.99 0.18 -11.18
CA SER A 9 11.87 -0.38 -10.41
C SER A 9 12.22 -1.83 -10.06
N GLY A 10 13.24 -2.00 -9.24
CA GLY A 10 13.49 -3.27 -8.58
C GLY A 10 12.26 -3.65 -7.78
N GLY A 11 11.83 -4.90 -7.93
CA GLY A 11 11.16 -5.58 -6.84
C GLY A 11 9.78 -6.08 -7.18
N TRP A 12 9.72 -7.18 -7.94
CA TRP A 12 8.93 -8.38 -7.59
C TRP A 12 9.77 -9.66 -7.83
N ARG A 13 11.11 -9.59 -7.65
CA ARG A 13 11.99 -10.75 -7.87
C ARG A 13 11.88 -11.82 -6.78
N THR A 14 11.29 -11.47 -5.65
CA THR A 14 11.06 -12.38 -4.53
C THR A 14 9.60 -12.27 -4.07
N ARG A 15 9.05 -13.37 -3.55
CA ARG A 15 7.72 -13.40 -2.93
C ARG A 15 7.63 -12.38 -1.81
N HIS A 16 8.68 -12.25 -0.99
CA HIS A 16 8.72 -11.27 0.09
C HIS A 16 8.53 -9.82 -0.41
N GLY A 17 9.29 -9.41 -1.44
CA GLY A 17 9.15 -8.07 -2.00
C GLY A 17 7.77 -7.82 -2.62
N ALA A 18 7.21 -8.83 -3.30
CA ALA A 18 5.85 -8.74 -3.85
C ALA A 18 4.79 -8.57 -2.75
N HIS A 19 4.90 -9.30 -1.63
CA HIS A 19 4.00 -9.20 -0.49
C HIS A 19 4.08 -7.83 0.19
N ALA A 20 5.29 -7.33 0.44
CA ALA A 20 5.50 -6.00 1.03
C ALA A 20 4.86 -4.90 0.16
N TRP A 21 5.09 -4.97 -1.16
CA TRP A 21 4.55 -4.00 -2.10
C TRP A 21 3.02 -4.06 -2.19
N LEU A 22 2.45 -5.27 -2.29
CA LEU A 22 1.00 -5.47 -2.31
C LEU A 22 0.33 -5.00 -1.03
N ARG A 23 0.96 -5.21 0.14
CA ARG A 23 0.44 -4.74 1.43
C ARG A 23 0.32 -3.22 1.46
N VAL A 24 1.37 -2.49 1.09
CA VAL A 24 1.35 -1.02 1.08
C VAL A 24 0.33 -0.49 0.08
N ARG A 25 0.33 -0.99 -1.15
CA ARG A 25 -0.62 -0.52 -2.17
C ARG A 25 -2.06 -0.90 -1.85
N GLY A 26 -2.28 -2.09 -1.29
CA GLY A 26 -3.59 -2.55 -0.84
C GLY A 26 -4.16 -1.61 0.21
N TYR A 27 -3.37 -1.29 1.24
CA TYR A 27 -3.78 -0.36 2.29
C TYR A 27 -4.13 1.03 1.75
N ILE A 28 -3.27 1.61 0.90
CA ILE A 28 -3.53 2.92 0.28
C ILE A 28 -4.81 2.90 -0.56
N SER A 29 -5.03 1.84 -1.34
CA SER A 29 -6.24 1.68 -2.15
C SER A 29 -7.49 1.61 -1.27
N THR A 30 -7.45 0.83 -0.20
CA THR A 30 -8.55 0.70 0.76
C THR A 30 -8.84 2.02 1.47
N ALA A 31 -7.81 2.71 1.98
CA ALA A 31 -7.96 4.01 2.62
C ALA A 31 -8.59 5.04 1.67
N ARG A 32 -8.11 5.11 0.41
CA ARG A 32 -8.66 6.01 -0.59
C ARG A 32 -10.12 5.72 -0.92
N LYS A 33 -10.50 4.43 -1.04
CA LYS A 33 -11.89 4.02 -1.32
C LYS A 33 -12.85 4.38 -0.19
N ASN A 34 -12.35 4.48 1.04
CA ASN A 34 -13.14 4.86 2.21
C ASN A 34 -13.05 6.35 2.53
N GLY A 35 -12.55 7.17 1.61
CA GLY A 35 -12.51 8.63 1.75
C GLY A 35 -11.48 9.16 2.76
N LEU A 36 -10.52 8.33 3.20
CA LEU A 36 -9.49 8.74 4.16
C LEU A 36 -8.40 9.58 3.50
N HIS A 37 -7.88 10.54 4.25
CA HIS A 37 -6.69 11.28 3.87
C HIS A 37 -5.47 10.36 3.92
N ILE A 38 -4.88 10.08 2.76
CA ILE A 38 -3.86 9.02 2.57
C ILE A 38 -2.64 9.24 3.46
N ILE A 39 -2.13 10.47 3.58
CA ILE A 39 -0.94 10.77 4.38
C ILE A 39 -1.22 10.58 5.88
N ALA A 40 -2.43 10.91 6.34
CA ALA A 40 -2.81 10.68 7.74
C ALA A 40 -2.93 9.17 8.01
N ALA A 41 -3.64 8.44 7.16
CA ALA A 41 -3.79 6.99 7.29
C ALA A 41 -2.44 6.24 7.24
N LEU A 42 -1.48 6.71 6.44
CA LEU A 42 -0.11 6.17 6.40
C LEU A 42 0.69 6.51 7.65
N ARG A 43 0.59 7.75 8.16
CA ARG A 43 1.19 8.14 9.44
C ARG A 43 0.72 7.21 10.54
N ASP A 44 -0.60 7.04 10.66
CA ASP A 44 -1.20 6.24 11.72
C ASP A 44 -0.81 4.76 11.59
N ALA A 45 -0.73 4.22 10.37
CA ALA A 45 -0.24 2.87 10.14
C ALA A 45 1.23 2.67 10.54
N ILE A 46 2.09 3.67 10.30
CA ILE A 46 3.51 3.62 10.67
C ILE A 46 3.70 3.80 12.19
N THR A 47 2.87 4.62 12.84
CA THR A 47 2.90 4.81 14.30
C THR A 47 2.20 3.69 15.07
N GLY A 48 1.70 2.65 14.39
CA GLY A 48 1.12 1.46 15.02
C GLY A 48 -0.39 1.52 15.27
N ASN A 49 -1.07 2.56 14.79
CA ASN A 49 -2.52 2.73 14.87
C ASN A 49 -3.17 2.73 13.47
N PRO A 50 -3.03 1.66 12.66
CA PRO A 50 -3.61 1.64 11.32
C PRO A 50 -5.14 1.71 11.38
N TRP A 51 -5.73 2.51 10.48
CA TRP A 51 -7.16 2.47 10.27
C TRP A 51 -7.56 1.14 9.61
N LEU A 52 -8.54 0.46 10.17
CA LEU A 52 -9.10 -0.77 9.61
C LEU A 52 -10.53 -0.50 9.14
N PRO A 53 -10.92 -1.00 7.96
CA PRO A 53 -12.32 -0.93 7.56
C PRO A 53 -13.14 -1.73 8.56
N THR A 54 -14.10 -1.07 9.19
CA THR A 54 -15.16 -1.76 9.94
C THR A 54 -15.85 -2.67 8.93
N THR A 55 -15.71 -3.99 9.08
CA THR A 55 -16.58 -4.88 8.34
C THR A 55 -18.00 -4.48 8.75
N ILE A 56 -18.87 -4.18 7.80
CA ILE A 56 -20.29 -4.14 8.09
C ILE A 56 -20.58 -5.59 8.50
N GLU A 57 -20.65 -5.87 9.79
CA GLU A 57 -21.27 -7.09 10.27
C GLU A 57 -22.72 -6.98 9.81
N MET A 58 -23.01 -7.67 8.71
CA MET A 58 -24.38 -7.94 8.33
C MET A 58 -24.97 -8.74 9.48
N ALA A 59 -25.96 -8.14 10.13
CA ALA A 59 -26.86 -8.76 11.07
C ALA A 59 -27.46 -10.06 10.53
#